data_AF-S7MNZ6-F1
#
_entry.id   AF-S7MNZ6-F1
#
_cell.length_a   1.000
_cell.length_b   1.000
_cell.length_c   1.000
_cell.angle_alpha   90.00
_cell.angle_beta   90.00
_cell.angle_gamma   90.00
#
_symmetry.space_group_name_H-M   'P 1'
#
loop_
_entity.id
_entity.type
_entity.pdbx_description
1 polymer ?
#
loop_
_entity_poly.entity_id
_entity_poly.type
_entity_poly.pdbx_seq_one_letter_code
_entity_poly.pdbx_strand_id
1 'polypeptide(L)'
;MQRILLNSERLKSHMAKIHESHMKLEQELRTQALNNWKIDKHMNSLKPDLMQLHEIQLERTWHVGKINRSQAEEMLNGRWEGTFLIRESSQRDCYACSVVVDSDTQHCVTYPTATGLGFVEPYSLYGSLKKLVLHYQHTSLVQHNDALTLTLDGTFLIRESSQQGCYACSVVVDSDAVSSTTWPLAWVLRSPTTCTGL
;
A
#
# COMPACT_ATOMS: atom_id res chain seq x y z
N MET A 1 -38.95 -38.76 57.47
CA MET A 1 -37.76 -37.87 57.57
C MET A 1 -36.64 -38.21 56.58
N GLN A 2 -36.25 -39.48 56.39
CA GLN A 2 -35.11 -39.86 55.51
C GLN A 2 -35.16 -39.32 54.06
N ARG A 3 -36.34 -39.28 53.42
CA ARG A 3 -36.48 -38.76 52.05
C ARG A 3 -36.09 -37.27 51.91
N ILE A 4 -36.37 -36.46 52.92
CA ILE A 4 -36.05 -35.03 52.94
C ILE A 4 -34.54 -34.83 53.07
N LEU A 5 -33.90 -35.65 53.92
CA LEU A 5 -32.46 -35.63 54.11
C LEU A 5 -31.71 -36.06 52.85
N LEU A 6 -32.18 -37.12 52.17
CA LEU A 6 -31.60 -37.55 50.89
C LEU A 6 -31.76 -36.46 49.80
N ASN A 7 -32.89 -35.76 49.78
CA ASN A 7 -33.13 -34.68 48.84
C ASN A 7 -32.20 -33.48 49.09
N SER A 8 -31.99 -33.09 50.35
CA SER A 8 -31.07 -32.00 50.70
C SER A 8 -29.62 -32.35 50.34
N GLU A 9 -29.19 -33.60 50.52
CA GLU A 9 -27.86 -34.06 50.11
C GLU A 9 -27.67 -34.03 48.58
N ARG A 10 -28.67 -34.44 47.80
CA ARG A 10 -28.61 -34.32 46.32
C ARG A 10 -28.53 -32.86 45.87
N LEU A 11 -29.27 -31.95 46.50
CA LEU A 11 -29.22 -30.53 46.22
C LEU A 11 -27.85 -29.93 46.53
N LYS A 12 -27.25 -30.25 47.68
CA LYS A 12 -25.89 -29.82 48.04
C LYS A 12 -24.86 -30.31 47.03
N SER A 13 -24.95 -31.58 46.63
CA SER A 13 -24.05 -32.16 45.62
C SER A 13 -24.17 -31.43 44.27
N HIS A 14 -25.39 -31.10 43.85
CA HIS A 14 -25.60 -30.35 42.60
C HIS A 14 -25.05 -28.92 42.72
N MET A 15 -25.34 -28.23 43.83
CA MET A 15 -24.81 -26.89 44.10
C MET A 15 -23.28 -26.86 44.03
N ALA A 16 -22.61 -27.87 44.61
CA ALA A 16 -21.16 -27.99 44.56
C ALA A 16 -20.63 -28.13 43.12
N LYS A 17 -21.28 -28.96 42.29
CA LYS A 17 -20.90 -29.13 40.88
C LYS A 17 -21.07 -27.86 40.05
N ILE A 18 -22.16 -27.13 40.26
CA ILE A 18 -22.41 -25.85 39.58
C ILE A 18 -21.34 -24.84 40.00
N HIS A 19 -21.03 -24.77 41.29
CA HIS A 19 -20.01 -23.87 41.81
C HIS A 19 -18.62 -24.18 41.24
N GLU A 20 -18.23 -25.45 41.20
CA GLU A 20 -16.96 -25.88 40.60
C GLU A 20 -16.89 -25.52 39.11
N SER A 21 -17.96 -25.80 38.36
CA SER A 21 -18.04 -25.44 36.95
C SER A 21 -17.96 -23.92 36.73
N HIS A 22 -18.61 -23.13 37.58
CA HIS A 22 -18.56 -21.67 37.51
C HIS A 22 -17.13 -21.16 37.76
N MET A 23 -16.49 -21.64 38.82
CA MET A 23 -15.11 -21.28 39.15
C MET A 23 -14.15 -21.60 38.00
N LYS A 24 -14.34 -22.75 37.34
CA LYS A 24 -13.54 -23.16 36.20
C LYS A 24 -13.72 -22.22 35.00
N LEU A 25 -14.97 -21.93 34.62
CA LEU A 25 -15.27 -21.02 33.50
C LEU A 25 -14.79 -19.60 33.78
N GLU A 26 -14.92 -19.13 35.02
CA GLU A 26 -14.41 -17.82 35.43
C GLU A 26 -12.88 -17.75 35.31
N GLN A 27 -12.18 -18.82 35.69
CA GLN A 27 -10.74 -18.91 35.53
C GLN A 27 -10.32 -18.95 34.06
N GLU A 28 -11.03 -19.72 33.23
CA GLU A 28 -10.79 -19.78 31.78
C GLU A 28 -11.00 -18.41 31.11
N LEU A 29 -12.07 -17.70 31.46
CA LEU A 29 -12.33 -16.35 30.95
C LEU A 29 -11.23 -15.36 31.33
N ARG A 30 -10.73 -15.42 32.58
CA ARG A 30 -9.59 -14.60 33.03
C ARG A 30 -8.33 -14.91 32.24
N THR A 31 -8.04 -16.20 32.02
CA THR A 31 -6.89 -16.62 31.21
C THR A 31 -7.04 -16.17 29.77
N GLN A 32 -8.23 -16.26 29.19
CA GLN A 32 -8.51 -15.77 27.84
C GLN A 32 -8.32 -14.26 27.73
N ALA A 33 -8.83 -13.48 28.70
CA ALA A 33 -8.64 -12.03 28.73
C ALA A 33 -7.15 -11.65 28.80
N LEU A 34 -6.37 -12.37 29.61
CA LEU A 34 -4.91 -12.17 29.68
C LEU A 34 -4.22 -12.48 28.34
N ASN A 35 -4.64 -13.56 27.67
CA ASN A 35 -4.09 -13.93 26.37
C ASN A 35 -4.44 -12.90 25.29
N ASN A 36 -5.68 -12.42 25.25
CA ASN A 36 -6.10 -11.37 24.32
C ASN A 36 -5.29 -10.09 24.55
N TRP A 37 -5.10 -9.69 25.80
CA TRP A 37 -4.26 -8.54 26.13
C TRP A 37 -2.80 -8.71 25.67
N LYS A 38 -2.23 -9.91 25.78
CA LYS A 38 -0.87 -10.21 25.26
C LYS A 38 -0.81 -10.07 23.74
N ILE A 39 -1.83 -10.56 23.04
CA ILE A 39 -1.95 -10.43 21.58
C ILE A 39 -2.02 -8.96 21.21
N ASP A 40 -2.88 -8.18 21.84
CA ASP A 40 -3.02 -6.75 21.58
C ASP A 40 -1.71 -6.00 21.81
N LYS A 41 -1.02 -6.32 22.92
CA LYS A 41 0.30 -5.75 23.21
C LYS A 41 1.32 -6.09 22.12
N HIS A 42 1.35 -7.35 21.68
CA HIS A 42 2.26 -7.78 20.62
C HIS A 42 1.93 -7.10 19.29
N MET A 43 0.65 -7.06 18.89
CA MET A 43 0.20 -6.36 17.69
C MET A 43 0.60 -4.89 17.72
N ASN A 44 0.36 -4.20 18.84
CA ASN A 44 0.73 -2.80 18.98
C ASN A 44 2.25 -2.57 18.92
N SER A 45 3.05 -3.55 19.33
CA SER A 45 4.51 -3.49 19.17
C SER A 45 4.97 -3.63 17.72
N LEU A 46 4.21 -4.34 16.86
CA LEU A 46 4.56 -4.57 15.45
C LEU A 46 4.03 -3.50 14.49
N LYS A 47 3.00 -2.74 14.91
CA LYS A 47 2.42 -1.64 14.12
C LYS A 47 3.44 -0.67 13.52
N PRO A 48 4.43 -0.13 14.25
CA PRO A 48 5.37 0.83 13.66
C PRO A 48 6.17 0.23 12.51
N ASP A 49 6.65 -1.00 12.67
CA ASP A 49 7.42 -1.71 11.64
C ASP A 49 6.56 -1.97 10.40
N LEU A 50 5.30 -2.39 10.60
CA LEU A 50 4.37 -2.60 9.49
C LEU A 50 4.07 -1.29 8.73
N MET A 51 3.87 -0.18 9.45
CA MET A 51 3.66 1.12 8.81
C MET A 51 4.90 1.58 8.03
N GLN A 52 6.09 1.39 8.59
CA GLN A 52 7.34 1.73 7.91
C GLN A 52 7.55 0.88 6.65
N LEU A 53 7.28 -0.42 6.72
CA LEU A 53 7.35 -1.31 5.56
C LEU A 53 6.34 -0.92 4.49
N HIS A 54 5.11 -0.59 4.88
CA HIS A 54 4.09 -0.10 3.95
C HIS A 54 4.52 1.20 3.28
N GLU A 55 5.10 2.14 4.04
CA GLU A 55 5.63 3.40 3.52
C GLU A 55 6.75 3.18 2.51
N ILE A 56 7.71 2.30 2.80
CA ILE A 56 8.79 1.92 1.87
C ILE A 56 8.20 1.26 0.61
N GLN A 57 7.23 0.38 0.77
CA GLN A 57 6.62 -0.33 -0.34
C GLN A 57 5.85 0.62 -1.25
N LEU A 58 5.16 1.62 -0.68
CA LEU A 58 4.49 2.68 -1.42
C LEU A 58 5.48 3.56 -2.18
N GLU A 59 6.63 3.90 -1.61
CA GLU A 59 7.66 4.68 -2.31
C GLU A 59 8.22 3.93 -3.52
N ARG A 60 8.39 2.61 -3.41
CA ARG A 60 8.87 1.75 -4.50
C ARG A 60 7.91 1.62 -5.68
N THR A 61 6.64 2.01 -5.55
CA THR A 61 5.67 1.89 -6.65
C THR A 61 5.96 2.93 -7.74
N TRP A 62 6.46 4.10 -7.35
CA TRP A 62 6.76 5.21 -8.26
C TRP A 62 8.25 5.55 -8.32
N HIS A 63 9.08 5.21 -7.33
CA HIS A 63 10.52 5.49 -7.35
C HIS A 63 11.33 4.29 -7.88
N VAL A 64 11.85 4.39 -9.10
CA VAL A 64 12.52 3.29 -9.82
C VAL A 64 14.05 3.33 -9.76
N GLY A 65 14.63 4.43 -9.26
CA GLY A 65 16.07 4.62 -9.17
C GLY A 65 16.74 4.91 -10.52
N LYS A 66 17.86 4.25 -10.81
CA LYS A 66 18.73 4.53 -11.98
C LYS A 66 18.22 3.86 -13.25
N ILE A 67 17.27 4.51 -13.92
CA ILE A 67 16.89 4.19 -15.30
C ILE A 67 17.04 5.41 -16.20
N ASN A 68 17.27 5.17 -17.49
CA ASN A 68 17.36 6.23 -18.48
C ASN A 68 15.97 6.65 -19.00
N ARG A 69 15.93 7.71 -19.81
CA ARG A 69 14.69 8.24 -20.38
C ARG A 69 13.94 7.20 -21.22
N SER A 70 14.64 6.49 -22.10
CA SER A 70 14.02 5.50 -23.00
C SER A 70 13.44 4.30 -22.25
N GLN A 71 14.10 3.84 -21.19
CA GLN A 71 13.57 2.80 -20.30
C GLN A 71 12.29 3.27 -19.60
N ALA A 72 12.22 4.53 -19.19
CA ALA A 72 11.02 5.10 -18.60
C ALA A 72 9.86 5.18 -19.61
N GLU A 73 10.14 5.62 -20.84
CA GLU A 73 9.17 5.66 -21.95
C GLU A 73 8.65 4.24 -22.27
N GLU A 74 9.52 3.22 -22.28
CA GLU A 74 9.12 1.82 -22.48
C GLU A 74 8.20 1.30 -21.37
N MET A 75 8.49 1.62 -20.10
CA MET A 75 7.68 1.20 -18.96
C MET A 75 6.30 1.87 -18.92
N LEU A 76 6.22 3.11 -19.42
CA LEU A 76 5.01 3.93 -19.49
C LEU A 76 4.22 3.75 -20.80
N ASN A 77 4.79 3.05 -21.79
CA ASN A 77 4.14 2.83 -23.07
C ASN A 77 2.82 2.05 -22.91
N GLY A 78 1.74 2.59 -23.49
CA GLY A 78 0.40 2.01 -23.41
C GLY A 78 -0.20 2.01 -21.99
N ARG A 79 0.30 2.86 -21.08
CA ARG A 79 -0.29 3.07 -19.75
C ARG A 79 -1.33 4.18 -19.80
N TRP A 80 -2.17 4.21 -18.77
CA TRP A 80 -3.21 5.22 -18.62
C TRP A 80 -2.60 6.58 -18.30
N GLU A 81 -3.27 7.64 -18.75
CA GLU A 81 -2.96 9.01 -18.40
C GLU A 81 -2.84 9.20 -16.87
N GLY A 82 -1.84 9.96 -16.43
CA GLY A 82 -1.53 10.20 -15.02
C GLY A 82 -0.60 9.15 -14.40
N THR A 83 -0.33 8.03 -15.08
CA THR A 83 0.69 7.06 -14.65
C THR A 83 2.06 7.73 -14.67
N PHE A 84 2.81 7.63 -13.59
CA PHE A 84 4.12 8.26 -13.46
C PHE A 84 5.17 7.38 -12.78
N LEU A 85 6.43 7.75 -12.95
CA LEU A 85 7.56 7.25 -12.20
C LEU A 85 8.59 8.36 -11.96
N ILE A 86 9.38 8.24 -10.91
CA ILE A 86 10.52 9.10 -10.60
C ILE A 86 11.79 8.26 -10.75
N ARG A 87 12.71 8.77 -11.55
CA ARG A 87 14.02 8.18 -11.80
C ARG A 87 15.12 9.16 -11.43
N GLU A 88 16.32 8.64 -11.17
CA GLU A 88 17.51 9.47 -11.06
C GLU A 88 17.78 10.18 -12.39
N SER A 89 18.13 11.47 -12.33
CA SER A 89 18.57 12.20 -13.51
C SER A 89 20.02 11.83 -13.83
N SER A 90 20.43 12.06 -15.08
CA SER A 90 21.85 12.05 -15.44
C SER A 90 22.64 13.18 -14.77
N GLN A 91 21.93 14.20 -14.28
CA GLN A 91 22.49 15.29 -13.48
C GLN A 91 22.59 14.86 -12.01
N ARG A 92 23.72 15.18 -11.37
CA ARG A 92 23.95 14.86 -9.95
C ARG A 92 22.86 15.46 -9.06
N ASP A 93 22.41 14.65 -8.10
CA ASP A 93 21.42 15.01 -7.07
C ASP A 93 20.08 15.55 -7.60
N CYS A 94 19.79 15.32 -8.89
CA CYS A 94 18.54 15.70 -9.52
C CYS A 94 17.71 14.44 -9.82
N TYR A 95 16.39 14.60 -9.79
CA TYR A 95 15.46 13.55 -10.19
C TYR A 95 14.70 13.98 -11.43
N ALA A 96 14.23 13.01 -12.20
CA ALA A 96 13.32 13.22 -13.31
C ALA A 96 12.01 12.46 -13.05
N CYS A 97 10.90 13.18 -13.05
CA CYS A 97 9.58 12.57 -13.12
C CYS A 97 9.24 12.33 -14.58
N SER A 98 8.74 11.13 -14.89
CA SER A 98 8.22 10.75 -16.20
C SER A 98 6.75 10.40 -16.01
N VAL A 99 5.85 10.99 -16.79
CA VAL A 99 4.40 10.87 -16.61
C VAL A 99 3.70 10.77 -17.96
N VAL A 100 2.65 9.95 -18.04
CA VAL A 100 1.82 9.81 -19.24
C VAL A 100 0.78 10.92 -19.27
N VAL A 101 0.76 11.66 -20.39
CA VAL A 101 -0.09 12.81 -20.66
C VAL A 101 -0.51 12.74 -22.11
N ASP A 102 -1.81 12.83 -22.39
CA ASP A 102 -2.34 12.78 -23.76
C ASP A 102 -1.81 11.56 -24.56
N SER A 103 -1.68 10.41 -23.91
CA SER A 103 -1.07 9.17 -24.44
C SER A 103 0.43 9.21 -24.78
N ASP A 104 1.13 10.30 -24.47
CA ASP A 104 2.58 10.45 -24.63
C ASP A 104 3.30 10.54 -23.28
N THR A 105 4.57 10.13 -23.23
CA THR A 105 5.38 10.26 -22.02
C THR A 105 6.09 11.61 -21.98
N GLN A 106 5.76 12.42 -20.97
CA GLN A 106 6.41 13.69 -20.66
C GLN A 106 7.43 13.52 -19.54
N HIS A 107 8.48 14.35 -19.54
CA HIS A 107 9.51 14.32 -18.51
C HIS A 107 9.78 15.70 -17.93
N CYS A 108 9.77 15.81 -16.61
CA CYS A 108 10.14 17.03 -15.88
C CYS A 108 11.25 16.72 -14.88
N VAL A 109 12.26 17.59 -14.83
CA VAL A 109 13.40 17.45 -13.91
C VAL A 109 13.11 18.27 -12.66
N THR A 110 13.27 17.65 -11.49
CA THR A 110 13.26 18.36 -10.20
C THR A 110 14.69 18.66 -9.78
N TYR A 111 14.94 19.92 -9.50
CA TYR A 111 16.23 20.39 -8.98
C TYR A 111 16.14 20.57 -7.47
N PRO A 112 17.17 20.13 -6.71
CA PRO A 112 17.27 20.50 -5.31
C PRO A 112 17.56 21.99 -5.19
N THR A 113 16.74 22.70 -4.42
CA THR A 113 16.97 24.10 -4.05
C THR A 113 17.20 24.21 -2.54
N ALA A 114 17.64 25.40 -2.07
CA ALA A 114 17.80 25.67 -0.64
C ALA A 114 16.49 25.54 0.15
N THR A 115 15.33 25.68 -0.52
CA THR A 115 14.00 25.60 0.09
C THR A 115 13.36 24.23 -0.02
N GLY A 116 13.87 23.34 -0.87
CA GLY A 116 13.35 21.98 -1.07
C GLY A 116 13.43 21.49 -2.52
N LEU A 117 12.64 20.47 -2.82
CA LEU A 117 12.44 19.92 -4.16
C LEU A 117 11.19 20.52 -4.79
N GLY A 118 11.18 20.68 -6.10
CA GLY A 118 10.03 21.13 -6.88
C GLY A 118 10.23 20.95 -8.37
N PHE A 119 9.11 20.95 -9.12
CA PHE A 119 9.14 20.92 -10.59
C PHE A 119 9.34 22.31 -11.21
N VAL A 120 9.04 23.38 -10.48
CA VAL A 120 9.17 24.76 -10.95
C VAL A 120 9.41 25.73 -9.77
N GLU A 121 10.30 26.71 -9.92
CA GLU A 121 10.40 27.83 -8.97
C GLU A 121 9.19 28.76 -9.12
N PRO A 122 8.62 29.32 -8.04
CA PRO A 122 9.07 29.33 -6.64
C PRO A 122 8.54 28.18 -5.77
N TYR A 123 7.96 27.13 -6.36
CA TYR A 123 7.25 26.07 -5.65
C TYR A 123 8.15 24.89 -5.21
N SER A 124 9.46 25.11 -5.14
CA SER A 124 10.45 24.15 -4.61
C SER A 124 10.46 24.12 -3.09
N LEU A 125 9.34 23.70 -2.49
CA LEU A 125 9.07 23.80 -1.04
C LEU A 125 9.06 22.44 -0.33
N TYR A 126 9.27 21.33 -1.06
CA TYR A 126 9.09 20.00 -0.50
C TYR A 126 10.41 19.41 0.03
N GLY A 127 10.47 19.13 1.33
CA GLY A 127 11.67 18.53 1.96
C GLY A 127 11.96 17.07 1.55
N SER A 128 11.12 16.44 0.75
CA SER A 128 11.35 15.09 0.19
C SER A 128 10.52 14.84 -1.07
N LEU A 129 10.97 13.91 -1.92
CA LEU A 129 10.21 13.46 -3.10
C LEU A 129 8.82 12.95 -2.72
N LYS A 130 8.71 12.22 -1.61
CA LYS A 130 7.43 11.74 -1.09
C LYS A 130 6.42 12.86 -0.86
N LYS A 131 6.84 13.95 -0.21
CA LYS A 131 5.96 15.10 0.05
C LYS A 131 5.51 15.78 -1.24
N LEU A 132 6.41 15.87 -2.21
CA LEU A 132 6.14 16.39 -3.54
C LEU A 132 5.11 15.51 -4.26
N VAL A 133 5.29 14.18 -4.28
CA VAL A 133 4.35 13.24 -4.89
C VAL A 133 2.99 13.27 -4.22
N LEU A 134 2.92 13.20 -2.89
CA LEU A 134 1.66 13.26 -2.12
C LEU A 134 0.86 14.54 -2.42
N HIS A 135 1.55 15.66 -2.65
CA HIS A 135 0.90 16.91 -3.03
C HIS A 135 0.29 16.82 -4.43
N TYR A 136 1.05 16.39 -5.43
CA TYR A 136 0.58 16.31 -6.81
C TYR A 136 -0.36 15.12 -7.10
N GLN A 137 -0.56 14.21 -6.12
CA GLN A 137 -1.69 13.27 -6.11
C GLN A 137 -3.04 13.96 -5.88
N HIS A 138 -3.07 15.07 -5.14
CA HIS A 138 -4.31 15.76 -4.73
C HIS A 138 -4.43 17.18 -5.29
N THR A 139 -3.36 17.71 -5.89
CA THR A 139 -3.31 19.02 -6.54
C THR A 139 -2.92 18.82 -7.99
N SER A 140 -3.79 19.25 -8.91
CA SER A 140 -3.52 19.14 -10.35
C SER A 140 -2.31 20.01 -10.76
N LEU A 141 -1.49 19.51 -11.69
CA LEU A 141 -0.28 20.18 -12.21
C LEU A 141 -0.60 21.32 -13.20
N VAL A 142 -1.88 21.67 -13.40
CA VAL A 142 -2.40 22.73 -14.31
C VAL A 142 -1.70 24.07 -14.15
N GLN A 143 -1.21 24.43 -12.95
CA GLN A 143 -0.52 25.71 -12.74
C GLN A 143 0.89 25.76 -13.33
N HIS A 144 1.41 24.64 -13.86
CA HIS A 144 2.81 24.52 -14.30
C HIS A 144 2.97 24.03 -15.75
N ASN A 145 1.95 23.37 -16.32
CA ASN A 145 1.89 23.00 -17.73
C ASN A 145 0.43 22.69 -18.09
N ASP A 146 -0.14 23.36 -19.10
CA ASP A 146 -1.52 23.12 -19.56
C ASP A 146 -1.77 21.66 -20.00
N ALA A 147 -0.71 20.95 -20.41
CA ALA A 147 -0.77 19.52 -20.72
C ALA A 147 -0.88 18.63 -19.47
N LEU A 148 -0.35 19.05 -18.31
CA LEU A 148 -0.35 18.26 -17.07
C LEU A 148 -1.63 18.50 -16.26
N THR A 149 -2.80 18.34 -16.88
CA THR A 149 -4.10 18.50 -16.18
C THR A 149 -4.41 17.36 -15.19
N LEU A 150 -3.50 16.39 -15.10
CA LEU A 150 -3.68 15.11 -14.44
C LEU A 150 -3.05 15.10 -13.04
N THR A 151 -3.74 14.51 -12.07
CA THR A 151 -3.17 14.13 -10.78
C THR A 151 -2.25 12.92 -10.98
N LEU A 152 -1.15 12.87 -10.23
CA LEU A 152 -0.26 11.70 -10.25
C LEU A 152 -1.01 10.48 -9.72
N ASP A 153 -1.22 9.45 -10.54
CA ASP A 153 -1.86 8.22 -10.10
C ASP A 153 -0.80 7.23 -9.57
N GLY A 154 -0.84 7.00 -8.26
CA GLY A 154 0.09 6.11 -7.56
C GLY A 154 -0.29 4.63 -7.59
N THR A 155 -1.39 4.25 -8.25
CA THR A 155 -1.87 2.85 -8.34
C THR A 155 -1.01 1.93 -9.24
N PHE A 156 0.08 2.45 -9.81
CA PHE A 156 1.01 1.69 -10.63
C PHE A 156 2.07 0.98 -9.77
N LEU A 157 2.01 -0.36 -9.65
CA LEU A 157 3.09 -1.15 -9.05
C LEU A 157 4.16 -1.50 -10.07
N ILE A 158 5.34 -0.90 -9.90
CA ILE A 158 6.57 -1.33 -10.55
C ILE A 158 7.19 -2.43 -9.67
N ARG A 159 7.13 -3.70 -10.08
CA ARG A 159 7.86 -4.78 -9.39
C ARG A 159 9.21 -4.95 -10.06
N GLU A 160 10.29 -4.78 -9.32
CA GLU A 160 11.60 -5.25 -9.77
C GLU A 160 11.54 -6.78 -9.92
N SER A 161 11.89 -7.30 -11.09
CA SER A 161 12.00 -8.74 -11.31
C SER A 161 13.32 -9.25 -10.72
N SER A 162 13.45 -10.56 -10.55
CA SER A 162 14.61 -11.20 -9.90
C SER A 162 15.95 -11.02 -10.64
N GLN A 163 15.96 -10.37 -11.81
CA GLN A 163 17.17 -9.96 -12.51
C GLN A 163 17.34 -8.45 -12.40
N GLN A 164 18.52 -8.03 -11.95
CA GLN A 164 18.91 -6.63 -11.77
C GLN A 164 18.70 -5.87 -13.10
N GLY A 165 17.81 -4.87 -13.10
CA GLY A 165 17.48 -4.07 -14.27
C GLY A 165 16.30 -4.55 -15.13
N CYS A 166 15.53 -5.56 -14.70
CA CYS A 166 14.29 -5.98 -15.35
C CYS A 166 13.10 -5.70 -14.42
N TYR A 167 12.05 -5.00 -14.89
CA TYR A 167 10.86 -4.66 -14.09
C TYR A 167 9.61 -5.36 -14.65
N ALA A 168 8.82 -6.01 -13.80
CA ALA A 168 7.51 -6.58 -14.12
C ALA A 168 6.39 -5.64 -13.64
N CYS A 169 5.46 -5.30 -14.53
CA CYS A 169 4.28 -4.51 -14.17
C CYS A 169 3.17 -5.45 -13.68
N SER A 170 2.53 -5.13 -12.55
CA SER A 170 1.30 -5.80 -12.13
C SER A 170 0.29 -4.74 -11.73
N VAL A 171 -0.89 -4.76 -12.37
CA VAL A 171 -2.01 -3.91 -11.95
C VAL A 171 -2.56 -4.48 -10.64
N VAL A 172 -2.62 -3.68 -9.58
CA VAL A 172 -3.39 -4.06 -8.39
C VAL A 172 -4.84 -3.77 -8.71
N VAL A 173 -5.62 -4.82 -8.92
CA VAL A 173 -7.07 -4.71 -8.81
C VAL A 173 -7.38 -4.66 -7.31
N ASP A 174 -7.93 -3.53 -6.84
CA ASP A 174 -8.43 -3.40 -5.47
C ASP A 174 -9.35 -4.60 -5.17
N SER A 175 -8.91 -5.46 -4.25
CA SER A 175 -9.63 -6.69 -3.92
C SER A 175 -10.76 -6.47 -2.89
N ASP A 176 -10.99 -5.23 -2.45
CA ASP A 176 -11.96 -4.91 -1.39
C ASP A 176 -13.19 -4.11 -1.88
N ALA A 177 -13.43 -4.00 -3.20
CA ALA A 177 -14.68 -3.44 -3.71
C ALA A 177 -15.83 -4.48 -3.63
N VAL A 178 -16.33 -4.74 -2.42
CA VAL A 178 -17.64 -5.37 -2.24
C VAL A 178 -18.73 -4.37 -2.64
N SER A 179 -19.22 -4.56 -3.86
CA SER A 179 -20.62 -4.47 -4.29
C SER A 179 -20.88 -3.59 -5.52
N SER A 180 -21.58 -4.22 -6.46
CA SER A 180 -22.62 -3.63 -7.29
C SER A 180 -22.18 -2.57 -8.30
N THR A 181 -21.59 -2.98 -9.42
CA THR A 181 -22.25 -2.82 -10.74
C THR A 181 -21.55 -3.70 -11.78
N THR A 182 -22.32 -4.16 -12.75
CA THR A 182 -21.95 -5.13 -13.79
C THR A 182 -20.87 -4.56 -14.72
N TRP A 183 -19.67 -5.17 -14.75
CA TRP A 183 -18.68 -4.93 -15.80
C TRP A 183 -18.76 -6.08 -16.84
N PRO A 184 -18.70 -5.79 -18.16
CA PRO A 184 -18.84 -6.81 -19.20
C PRO A 184 -17.67 -7.81 -19.18
N LEU A 185 -18.00 -9.08 -19.44
CA LEU A 185 -17.14 -10.27 -19.47
C LEU A 185 -16.04 -10.26 -20.56
N ALA A 186 -15.21 -9.22 -20.64
CA ALA A 186 -14.12 -9.11 -21.63
C ALA A 186 -12.71 -9.17 -21.04
N TRP A 187 -12.53 -9.26 -19.72
CA TRP A 187 -11.20 -9.23 -19.08
C TRP A 187 -10.92 -10.54 -18.36
N VAL A 188 -10.94 -11.64 -19.10
CA VAL A 188 -10.33 -12.91 -18.70
C VAL A 188 -8.95 -12.98 -19.35
N LEU A 189 -7.91 -12.86 -18.51
CA LEU A 189 -6.55 -13.41 -18.67
C LEU A 189 -5.97 -13.36 -20.10
N ARG A 190 -5.16 -12.33 -20.39
CA ARG A 190 -4.03 -12.49 -21.31
C ARG A 190 -2.75 -12.64 -20.49
N SER A 191 -2.32 -13.88 -20.34
CA SER A 191 -0.98 -14.27 -19.89
C SER A 191 0.11 -13.68 -20.80
N PRO A 192 1.36 -13.56 -20.30
CA PRO A 192 2.44 -12.87 -21.01
C PRO A 192 2.89 -13.72 -22.19
N THR A 193 2.92 -13.14 -23.39
CA THR A 193 3.57 -13.79 -24.54
C THR A 193 4.79 -12.98 -24.95
N THR A 194 5.93 -13.59 -24.61
CA THR A 194 7.18 -13.66 -25.38
C THR A 194 7.95 -12.37 -25.62
N CYS A 195 9.00 -12.21 -24.80
CA CYS A 195 10.28 -11.70 -25.27
C CYS A 195 10.76 -12.58 -26.44
N THR A 196 10.97 -11.99 -27.61
CA THR A 196 11.88 -12.52 -28.62
C THR A 196 12.90 -11.44 -28.91
N GLY A 197 14.13 -11.69 -28.47
CA GLY A 197 15.28 -10.87 -28.81
C GLY A 197 15.74 -11.13 -30.24
N LEU A 198 16.12 -10.05 -30.90
CA LEU A 198 17.43 -9.81 -31.54
C LEU A 198 17.48 -8.35 -31.99
#